data_AF-A0A9D0BFA1-F1
#
_entry.id   AF-A0A9D0BFA1-F1
#
_cell.length_a   1.000
_cell.length_b   1.000
_cell.length_c   1.000
_cell.angle_alpha   90.00
_cell.angle_beta   90.00
_cell.angle_gamma   90.00
#
_symmetry.space_group_name_H-M   'P 1'
#
loop_
_entity.id
_entity.type
_entity.pdbx_description
1 polymer ?
#
loop_
_entity_poly.entity_id
_entity_poly.type
_entity_poly.pdbx_seq_one_letter_code
_entity_poly.pdbx_strand_id
1 'polypeptide(L)' 'MKLAYDVIEDVYDDTTQIRTMTEQARLPSGQWLIRTTVYSPHHIAMDVTHIKGKRNRKMFKALA' A
#
# COMPACT_ATOMS: atom_id res chain seq x y z
N MET A 1 -18.41 1.62 -0.59
CA MET A 1 -17.57 2.76 -0.16
C MET A 1 -16.16 2.55 -0.73
N LYS A 2 -15.61 3.49 -1.52
CA LYS A 2 -14.28 3.35 -2.16
C LYS A 2 -13.24 4.01 -1.25
N LEU A 3 -12.24 3.26 -0.80
CA LEU A 3 -11.13 3.82 -0.02
C LEU A 3 -10.18 4.57 -0.97
N ALA A 4 -9.73 5.76 -0.55
CA ALA A 4 -8.68 6.50 -1.23
C ALA A 4 -7.32 5.93 -0.79
N TYR A 5 -6.62 5.31 -1.73
CA TYR A 5 -5.27 4.79 -1.52
C TYR A 5 -4.26 5.84 -2.00
N ASP A 6 -3.31 6.16 -1.12
CA ASP A 6 -2.10 6.89 -1.48
C ASP A 6 -1.00 5.86 -1.77
N VAL A 7 -0.33 5.96 -2.91
CA VAL A 7 0.88 5.17 -3.20
C VAL A 7 2.02 5.71 -2.34
N ILE A 8 2.71 4.84 -1.61
CA ILE A 8 3.82 5.20 -0.73
C ILE A 8 5.15 4.60 -1.20
N GLU A 9 5.09 3.50 -1.94
CA GLU A 9 6.24 2.87 -2.60
C GLU A 9 5.79 2.28 -3.92
N ASP A 10 6.60 2.43 -4.95
CA ASP A 10 6.40 1.80 -6.24
C ASP A 10 7.77 1.53 -6.88
N VAL A 11 8.20 0.28 -6.83
CA VAL A 11 9.53 -0.15 -7.29
C VAL A 11 9.37 -1.26 -8.30
N TYR A 12 10.04 -1.12 -9.44
CA TYR A 12 10.17 -2.15 -10.45
C TYR A 12 11.61 -2.68 -10.46
N ASP A 13 11.77 -3.99 -10.45
CA ASP A 13 13.05 -4.66 -10.62
C ASP A 13 13.15 -5.24 -12.04
N ASP A 14 14.05 -4.68 -12.85
CA ASP A 14 14.29 -5.11 -14.23
C ASP A 14 14.92 -6.50 -14.33
N THR A 15 15.59 -7.01 -13.30
CA THR A 15 16.21 -8.34 -13.34
C THR A 15 15.16 -9.42 -13.18
N THR A 16 14.28 -9.27 -12.20
CA THR A 16 13.25 -10.26 -11.87
C THR A 16 11.92 -9.99 -12.57
N GLN A 17 11.75 -8.81 -13.17
CA GLN A 17 10.50 -8.32 -13.77
C GLN A 17 9.36 -8.26 -12.73
N ILE A 18 9.70 -7.98 -11.47
CA ILE A 18 8.76 -7.90 -10.35
C ILE A 18 8.54 -6.43 -10.00
N ARG A 19 7.26 -6.04 -9.86
CA ARG A 19 6.86 -4.74 -9.30
C ARG A 19 6.36 -4.90 -7.88
N THR A 20 6.89 -4.14 -6.95
CA THR A 20 6.35 -4.02 -5.60
C THR A 20 5.72 -2.65 -5.43
N MET A 21 4.42 -2.61 -5.15
CA MET A 21 3.67 -1.39 -4.92
C MET A 21 3.05 -1.42 -3.53
N THR A 22 3.44 -0.46 -2.69
CA THR A 22 2.87 -0.29 -1.37
C THR A 22 1.98 0.94 -1.35
N GLU A 23 0.77 0.76 -0.83
CA GLU A 23 -0.25 1.78 -0.72
C GLU A 23 -0.76 1.88 0.71
N GLN A 24 -1.23 3.05 1.11
CA GLN A 24 -1.91 3.25 2.39
C GLN A 24 -3.31 3.83 2.18
N ALA A 25 -4.26 3.42 3.00
CA ALA A 25 -5.59 4.01 3.04
C ALA A 25 -6.05 4.23 4.48
N ARG A 26 -6.81 5.31 4.69
CA ARG A 26 -7.46 5.58 5.97
C ARG A 26 -8.87 5.01 5.97
N LEU A 27 -9.19 4.23 7.00
CA LEU A 27 -10.54 3.72 7.22
C LEU A 27 -11.45 4.80 7.85
N PRO A 28 -12.78 4.71 7.67
CA PRO A 28 -13.73 5.60 8.37
C PRO A 28 -13.61 5.54 9.90
N SER A 29 -13.18 4.40 10.44
CA SER A 29 -12.88 4.21 11.88
C SER A 29 -11.67 5.02 12.37
N GLY A 30 -10.89 5.60 11.45
CA GLY A 30 -9.65 6.31 11.74
C GLY A 30 -8.41 5.40 11.81
N GLN A 31 -8.57 4.09 11.61
CA GLN A 31 -7.48 3.14 11.48
C GLN A 31 -6.82 3.25 10.10
N TRP A 32 -5.64 2.65 9.96
CA TRP A 32 -4.88 2.63 8.71
C TRP A 32 -4.77 1.22 8.16
N LEU A 33 -4.85 1.14 6.84
CA LEU A 33 -4.56 -0.02 6.04
C LEU A 33 -3.28 0.25 5.26
N ILE A 34 -2.32 -0.67 5.33
CA ILE A 34 -1.19 -0.72 4.42
C ILE A 34 -1.38 -1.96 3.56
N ARG A 35 -1.33 -1.79 2.24
CA ARG A 35 -1.37 -2.86 1.27
C ARG A 35 -0.05 -2.89 0.52
N THR A 36 0.62 -4.04 0.51
CA THR A 36 1.76 -4.29 -0.37
C THR A 36 1.32 -5.29 -1.42
N THR A 37 1.42 -4.90 -2.69
CA THR A 37 1.11 -5.75 -3.83
C THR A 37 2.40 -6.07 -4.57
N VAL A 38 2.67 -7.35 -4.75
CA VAL A 38 3.78 -7.86 -5.54
C VAL A 38 3.21 -8.38 -6.85
N TYR A 39 3.50 -7.69 -7.94
CA TYR A 39 3.19 -8.12 -9.30
C TYR A 39 4.39 -8.89 -9.83
N SER A 40 4.23 -10.20 -9.95
CA SER A 40 5.19 -11.05 -10.66
C SER A 40 4.63 -11.41 -12.05
N PRO A 41 5.46 -11.89 -12.99
CA PRO A 41 5.01 -12.23 -14.35
C PRO A 41 3.85 -13.25 -14.41
N HIS A 42 3.72 -14.11 -13.40
CA HIS A 42 2.74 -15.20 -13.40
C HIS A 42 1.70 -15.13 -12.28
N HIS A 43 1.95 -14.31 -11.25
CA HIS A 43 1.09 -14.24 -10.06
C HIS A 43 1.06 -12.83 -9.49
N ILE A 44 -0.06 -12.48 -8.87
CA ILE A 44 -0.19 -11.27 -8.06
C ILE A 44 -0.39 -11.73 -6.62
N ALA A 45 0.53 -11.31 -5.74
CA ALA A 45 0.41 -11.53 -4.31
C ALA A 45 0.10 -10.20 -3.62
N MET A 46 -0.71 -10.24 -2.57
CA MET A 46 -1.10 -9.07 -1.81
C MET A 46 -1.06 -9.39 -0.33
N ASP A 47 -0.38 -8.55 0.44
CA ASP A 47 -0.47 -8.54 1.89
C ASP A 47 -1.13 -7.23 2.37
N VAL A 48 -1.96 -7.34 3.40
CA VAL A 48 -2.71 -6.22 3.95
C VAL A 48 -2.54 -6.19 5.46
N THR A 49 -1.83 -5.18 5.94
CA THR A 49 -1.60 -4.97 7.36
C THR A 49 -2.53 -3.89 7.91
N HIS A 50 -3.28 -4.25 8.96
CA HIS A 50 -4.14 -3.33 9.72
C HIS A 50 -3.38 -2.72 10.88
N ILE A 51 -3.32 -1.38 10.92
CA ILE A 51 -2.66 -0.67 12.01
C ILE A 51 -3.71 -0.01 12.90
N LYS A 52 -3.74 -0.45 14.16
CA LYS A 52 -4.58 0.11 15.21
C LYS A 52 -3.91 1.37 15.78
N GLY A 53 -4.54 2.52 15.59
CA GLY A 53 -4.09 3.78 16.19
C GLY A 53 -4.77 4.98 15.55
N LYS A 54 -5.31 5.89 16.37
CA LYS A 54 -5.92 7.14 15.91
C LYS A 54 -4.83 8.17 15.62
N ARG A 55 -4.05 7.99 14.55
CA ARG A 55 -3.17 9.05 14.05
C ARG A 55 -3.93 9.90 13.04
N ASN A 56 -4.03 11.20 13.33
CA ASN A 56 -4.70 12.17 12.45
C ASN A 56 -3.88 12.55 11.21
N ARG A 57 -2.59 12.20 11.17
CA ARG A 57 -1.68 12.48 10.05
C ARG A 57 -1.50 11.24 9.16
N LYS A 58 -1.19 11.45 7.88
CA LYS A 58 -0.74 10.38 6.96
C LYS A 58 0.38 9.58 7.60
N MET A 59 0.34 8.26 7.47
CA MET A 59 1.30 7.37 8.12
C MET A 59 2.68 7.45 7.46
N PHE A 60 2.70 7.33 6.14
CA PHE A 60 3.85 7.58 5.30
C PHE A 60 3.59 8.73 4.34
N LYS A 61 4.67 9.31 3.84
CA LYS A 61 4.62 10.31 2.77
C LYS A 61 4.25 9.60 1.48
N ALA A 62 3.22 10.09 0.79
CA ALA A 62 2.87 9.56 -0.52
C ALA A 62 3.96 9.90 -1.55
N LEU A 63 4.17 9.01 -2.52
CA LEU A 63 4.85 9.33 -3.76
C LEU A 63 3.91 10.29 -4.52
N ALA A 64 4.39 11.52 -4.71
CA ALA A 64 3.63 12.61 -5.31
C ALA A 64 3.43 12.41 -6.82
#